data_AF-A0A4Q4CIW3-F1
#
_entry.id   AF-A0A4Q4CIW3-F1
#
_cell.length_a   1.000
_cell.length_b   1.000
_cell.length_c   1.000
_cell.angle_alpha   90.00
_cell.angle_beta   90.00
_cell.angle_gamma   90.00
#
_symmetry.space_group_name_H-M   'P 1'
#
loop_
_entity.id
_entity.type
_entity.pdbx_description
1 polymer ?
#
loop_
_entity_poly.entity_id
_entity_poly.type
_entity_poly.pdbx_seq_one_letter_code
_entity_poly.pdbx_strand_id
1 'polypeptide(L)'
;MTTAPEDPGLTPDQAQRRHWMGVLARAEAAAIRACLAQAPPLPSHSRLRGPEVGLVMARGRQGGDGAPFNLGEITVARCSVRLADGRIGHAYATGRDLERAELAASLDAALQDPALRPA
;
A
#
# COMPACT_ATOMS: atom_id res chain seq x y z
N MET A 1 -0.78 -22.83 0.62
CA MET A 1 -0.80 -21.62 -0.22
C MET A 1 -2.22 -21.08 -0.18
N THR A 2 -2.58 -20.36 0.90
CA THR A 2 -3.95 -19.88 1.11
C THR A 2 -4.15 -18.62 0.29
N THR A 3 -4.87 -18.75 -0.83
CA THR A 3 -5.41 -17.62 -1.59
C THR A 3 -6.31 -16.81 -0.67
N ALA A 4 -6.10 -15.49 -0.64
CA ALA A 4 -7.01 -14.57 0.03
C ALA A 4 -8.44 -14.80 -0.48
N PRO A 5 -9.48 -14.63 0.37
CA PRO A 5 -10.86 -14.75 -0.10
C PRO A 5 -11.07 -13.81 -1.28
N GLU A 6 -11.65 -14.32 -2.37
CA GLU A 6 -12.13 -13.49 -3.47
C GLU A 6 -13.28 -12.65 -2.93
N ASP A 7 -13.04 -11.36 -2.70
CA ASP A 7 -14.08 -10.39 -2.34
C ASP A 7 -15.05 -10.25 -3.52
N PRO A 8 -16.32 -10.67 -3.38
CA PRO A 8 -17.28 -10.58 -4.47
C PRO A 8 -17.64 -9.10 -4.69
N GLY A 9 -17.08 -8.49 -5.75
CA GLY A 9 -17.44 -7.13 -6.18
C GLY A 9 -16.30 -6.23 -6.66
N LEU A 10 -15.04 -6.69 -6.65
CA LEU A 10 -13.92 -5.88 -7.14
C LEU A 10 -13.73 -6.04 -8.65
N THR A 11 -13.49 -4.93 -9.35
CA THR A 11 -13.07 -4.97 -10.76
C THR A 11 -11.67 -5.60 -10.88
N PRO A 12 -11.27 -6.12 -12.05
CA PRO A 12 -9.93 -6.64 -12.26
C PRO A 12 -8.82 -5.65 -11.88
N ASP A 13 -9.00 -4.37 -12.20
CA ASP A 13 -8.05 -3.31 -11.81
C ASP A 13 -7.97 -3.13 -10.30
N GLN A 14 -9.11 -3.15 -9.61
CA GLN A 14 -9.14 -3.06 -8.14
C GLN A 14 -8.50 -4.30 -7.50
N ALA A 15 -8.69 -5.47 -8.09
CA ALA A 15 -8.06 -6.71 -7.62
C ALA A 15 -6.55 -6.68 -7.77
N GLN A 16 -6.05 -6.23 -8.94
CA GLN A 16 -4.63 -6.08 -9.19
C GLN A 16 -4.01 -5.03 -8.26
N ARG A 17 -4.70 -3.90 -8.06
CA ARG A 17 -4.26 -2.86 -7.13
C ARG A 17 -4.17 -3.37 -5.70
N ARG A 18 -5.21 -4.07 -5.23
CA ARG A 18 -5.22 -4.72 -3.90
C ARG A 18 -4.03 -5.67 -3.75
N HIS A 19 -3.72 -6.43 -4.80
CA HIS A 19 -2.60 -7.36 -4.80
C HIS A 19 -1.25 -6.66 -4.59
N TRP A 20 -0.87 -5.69 -5.43
CA TRP A 20 0.42 -5.02 -5.27
C TRP A 20 0.49 -4.19 -3.98
N MET A 21 -0.62 -3.57 -3.55
CA MET A 21 -0.63 -2.81 -2.29
C MET A 21 -0.35 -3.74 -1.11
N GLY A 22 -0.90 -4.96 -1.12
CA GLY A 22 -0.60 -5.98 -0.13
C GLY A 22 0.86 -6.46 -0.15
N VAL A 23 1.48 -6.53 -1.33
CA VAL A 23 2.92 -6.84 -1.45
C VAL A 23 3.77 -5.70 -0.86
N LEU A 24 3.52 -4.47 -1.29
CA LEU A 24 4.27 -3.29 -0.86
C LEU A 24 4.14 -3.01 0.64
N ALA A 25 2.97 -3.24 1.23
CA ALA A 25 2.75 -3.06 2.67
C ALA A 25 3.58 -4.01 3.55
N ARG A 26 4.02 -5.15 2.99
CA ARG A 26 4.81 -6.18 3.69
C ARG A 26 6.30 -6.16 3.31
N ALA A 27 6.66 -5.50 2.21
CA ALA A 27 8.04 -5.38 1.77
C ALA A 27 8.85 -4.46 2.70
N GLU A 28 10.16 -4.69 2.78
CA GLU A 28 11.11 -3.78 3.44
C GLU A 28 11.51 -2.65 2.48
N ALA A 29 11.74 -1.43 2.99
CA ALA A 29 12.16 -0.29 2.15
C ALA A 29 13.42 -0.62 1.32
N ALA A 30 14.39 -1.33 1.93
CA ALA A 30 15.61 -1.75 1.26
C ALA A 30 15.36 -2.68 0.06
N ALA A 31 14.40 -3.62 0.19
CA ALA A 31 14.04 -4.51 -0.90
C ALA A 31 13.36 -3.73 -2.05
N ILE A 32 12.47 -2.79 -1.71
CA ILE A 32 11.83 -1.91 -2.69
C ILE A 32 12.88 -1.10 -3.45
N ARG A 33 13.84 -0.47 -2.74
CA ARG A 33 14.94 0.28 -3.37
C ARG A 33 15.79 -0.59 -4.29
N ALA A 34 16.15 -1.80 -3.86
CA ALA A 34 16.97 -2.71 -4.66
C ALA A 34 16.27 -3.11 -5.96
N CYS A 35 14.95 -3.30 -5.95
CA CYS A 35 14.16 -3.51 -7.16
C CYS A 35 14.09 -2.26 -8.03
N LEU A 36 13.85 -1.08 -7.44
CA LEU A 36 13.79 0.19 -8.17
C LEU A 36 15.11 0.55 -8.85
N ALA A 37 16.24 0.22 -8.25
CA ALA A 37 17.57 0.42 -8.85
C ALA A 37 17.76 -0.36 -10.16
N GLN A 38 16.96 -1.40 -10.39
CA GLN A 38 16.99 -2.24 -11.59
C GLN A 38 15.82 -1.94 -12.55
N ALA A 39 14.96 -0.99 -12.20
CA ALA A 39 13.78 -0.62 -12.96
C ALA A 39 13.95 0.79 -13.58
N PRO A 40 13.13 1.15 -14.57
CA PRO A 40 13.02 2.55 -15.00
C PRO A 40 12.72 3.47 -13.80
N PRO A 41 13.27 4.70 -13.80
CA PRO A 41 13.04 5.64 -12.71
C PRO A 41 11.55 5.93 -12.56
N LEU A 42 11.08 6.00 -11.32
CA LEU A 42 9.69 6.38 -11.05
C LEU A 42 9.45 7.83 -11.51
N PRO A 43 8.22 8.15 -11.98
CA PRO A 43 7.84 9.51 -12.27
C PRO A 43 8.01 10.41 -11.03
N SER A 44 8.37 11.67 -11.27
CA SER A 44 8.39 12.67 -10.20
C SER A 44 7.00 12.83 -9.58
N HIS A 45 6.98 13.08 -8.27
CA HIS A 45 5.74 13.20 -7.52
C HIS A 45 5.83 14.32 -6.48
N SER A 46 4.65 14.79 -6.06
CA SER A 46 4.47 15.69 -4.93
C SER A 46 3.73 14.97 -3.82
N ARG A 47 4.08 15.25 -2.56
CA ARG A 47 3.37 14.69 -1.40
C ARG A 47 2.06 15.44 -1.21
N LEU A 48 0.96 14.69 -1.16
CA LEU A 48 -0.35 15.22 -0.76
C LEU A 48 -0.58 15.07 0.75
N ARG A 49 -0.02 14.01 1.36
CA ARG A 49 -0.09 13.73 2.79
C ARG A 49 1.12 12.89 3.23
N GLY A 50 1.66 13.18 4.40
CA GLY A 50 2.81 12.45 4.93
C GLY A 50 4.06 12.58 4.04
N PRO A 51 5.07 11.71 4.19
CA PRO A 51 5.09 10.52 5.04
C PRO A 51 4.96 10.84 6.53
N GLU A 52 4.05 10.15 7.22
CA GLU A 52 3.83 10.35 8.65
C GLU A 52 3.51 9.04 9.37
N VAL A 53 3.88 8.97 10.65
CA VAL A 53 3.49 7.88 11.55
C VAL A 53 2.20 8.28 12.25
N GLY A 54 1.24 7.36 12.27
CA GLY A 54 -0.02 7.51 12.99
C GLY A 54 -0.46 6.20 13.64
N LEU A 55 -1.70 6.20 14.13
CA LEU A 55 -2.33 5.06 14.77
C LEU A 55 -3.62 4.70 14.03
N VAL A 56 -3.95 3.41 14.00
CA VAL A 56 -5.24 2.90 13.53
C VAL A 56 -5.84 1.97 14.58
N MET A 57 -7.16 2.04 14.75
CA MET A 57 -7.89 1.11 15.62
C MET A 57 -7.96 -0.27 14.99
N ALA A 58 -7.27 -1.24 15.58
CA ALA A 58 -7.43 -2.65 15.25
C ALA A 58 -8.74 -3.18 15.84
N ARG A 59 -9.48 -3.95 15.03
CA ARG A 59 -10.72 -4.59 15.45
C ARG A 59 -10.57 -6.11 15.41
N GLY A 60 -10.92 -6.75 16.52
CA GLY A 60 -11.06 -8.20 16.60
C GLY A 60 -12.53 -8.63 16.41
N ARG A 61 -12.75 -9.95 16.35
CA ARG A 61 -14.10 -10.56 16.36
C ARG A 61 -14.15 -11.60 17.48
N GLN A 62 -15.20 -11.57 18.30
CA GLN A 62 -15.38 -12.55 19.39
C GLN A 62 -15.46 -13.96 18.80
N GLY A 63 -14.66 -14.90 19.31
CA GLY A 63 -14.65 -16.29 18.81
C GLY A 63 -14.19 -16.46 17.35
N GLY A 64 -13.69 -15.41 16.67
CA GLY A 64 -13.22 -15.45 15.29
C GLY A 64 -14.25 -14.96 14.25
N ASP A 65 -15.53 -15.24 14.45
CA ASP A 65 -16.62 -14.88 13.52
C ASP A 65 -17.75 -14.05 14.17
N GLY A 66 -17.76 -13.92 15.51
CA GLY A 66 -18.74 -13.17 16.27
C GLY A 66 -18.63 -11.64 16.17
N ALA A 67 -19.26 -10.92 17.09
CA ALA A 67 -19.36 -9.46 17.03
C ALA A 67 -17.98 -8.75 17.02
N PRO A 68 -17.82 -7.66 16.25
CA PRO A 68 -16.58 -6.89 16.23
C PRO A 68 -16.37 -6.12 17.55
N PHE A 69 -15.11 -6.00 17.98
CA PHE A 69 -14.73 -5.19 19.14
C PHE A 69 -13.39 -4.49 18.89
N ASN A 70 -13.13 -3.38 19.59
CA ASN A 70 -11.86 -2.67 19.50
C ASN A 70 -10.78 -3.46 20.26
N LEU A 71 -9.76 -3.94 19.54
CA LEU A 71 -8.64 -4.70 20.11
C LEU A 71 -7.56 -3.78 20.68
N GLY A 72 -7.39 -2.60 20.09
CA GLY A 72 -6.38 -1.61 20.49
C GLY A 72 -5.92 -0.78 19.29
N GLU A 73 -4.85 -0.01 19.48
CA GLU A 73 -4.23 0.80 18.43
C GLU A 73 -2.98 0.14 17.87
N ILE A 74 -2.79 0.23 16.56
CA ILE A 74 -1.60 -0.22 15.86
C ILE A 74 -0.93 0.97 15.19
N THR A 75 0.40 1.04 15.30
CA THR A 75 1.19 2.06 14.61
C THR A 75 1.25 1.78 13.12
N VAL A 76 1.03 2.81 12.31
CA VAL A 76 1.13 2.77 10.86
C VAL A 76 1.97 3.92 10.34
N ALA A 77 2.75 3.66 9.29
CA ALA A 77 3.32 4.70 8.44
C ALA A 77 2.40 4.86 7.22
N ARG A 78 2.05 6.10 6.88
CA ARG A 78 1.16 6.42 5.76
C ARG A 78 1.69 7.56 4.91
N CYS A 79 1.45 7.49 3.61
CA CYS A 79 1.80 8.52 2.65
C CYS A 79 0.80 8.53 1.49
N SER A 80 0.53 9.71 0.95
CA SER A 80 -0.18 9.91 -0.31
C SER A 80 0.62 10.84 -1.20
N VAL A 81 0.79 10.46 -2.46
CA VAL A 81 1.55 11.22 -3.45
C VAL A 81 0.74 11.42 -4.71
N ARG A 82 1.09 12.47 -5.47
CA ARG A 82 0.52 12.77 -6.79
C ARG A 82 1.63 12.87 -7.82
N LEU A 83 1.55 12.06 -8.88
CA LEU A 83 2.44 12.13 -10.03
C LEU A 83 2.12 13.36 -10.91
N ALA A 84 3.03 13.70 -11.81
CA ALA A 84 2.86 14.82 -12.74
C ALA A 84 1.62 14.71 -13.65
N ASP A 85 1.21 13.48 -13.99
CA ASP A 85 0.01 13.19 -14.78
C ASP A 85 -1.30 13.20 -13.97
N GLY A 86 -1.23 13.52 -12.67
CA GLY A 86 -2.39 13.62 -11.79
C GLY A 86 -2.76 12.33 -11.07
N ARG A 87 -2.16 11.18 -11.37
CA ARG A 87 -2.42 9.92 -10.65
C ARG A 87 -2.01 10.03 -9.20
N ILE A 88 -2.84 9.46 -8.32
CA ILE A 88 -2.65 9.51 -6.87
C ILE A 88 -2.38 8.11 -6.34
N GLY A 89 -1.25 7.96 -5.67
CA GLY A 89 -0.87 6.74 -4.98
C GLY A 89 -0.96 6.87 -3.46
N HIS A 90 -1.20 5.74 -2.81
CA HIS A 90 -1.39 5.64 -1.38
C HIS A 90 -0.58 4.51 -0.79
N ALA A 91 -0.11 4.70 0.44
CA ALA A 91 0.47 3.64 1.24
C ALA A 91 -0.01 3.73 2.69
N TYR A 92 -0.29 2.56 3.24
CA TYR A 92 -0.54 2.32 4.67
C TYR A 92 0.16 1.01 5.03
N ALA A 93 1.14 1.07 5.92
CA ALA A 93 1.88 -0.11 6.35
C ALA A 93 2.15 -0.06 7.86
N THR A 94 2.04 -1.20 8.53
CA THR A 94 2.25 -1.30 9.98
C THR A 94 3.70 -0.98 10.37
N GLY A 95 3.90 -0.26 11.46
CA GLY A 95 5.21 0.18 11.93
C GLY A 95 5.45 1.66 11.64
N ARG A 96 6.72 2.04 11.54
CA ARG A 96 7.16 3.46 11.52
C ARG A 96 8.06 3.82 10.35
N ASP A 97 8.20 2.90 9.38
CA ASP A 97 9.04 3.11 8.22
C ASP A 97 8.39 4.09 7.24
N LEU A 98 8.78 5.36 7.36
CA LEU A 98 8.32 6.47 6.53
C LEU A 98 8.83 6.36 5.09
N GLU A 99 10.03 5.82 4.92
CA GLU A 99 10.63 5.67 3.60
C GLU A 99 9.87 4.61 2.79
N ARG A 100 9.57 3.46 3.41
CA ARG A 100 8.69 2.45 2.80
C ARG A 100 7.34 3.05 2.43
N ALA A 101 6.74 3.86 3.29
CA ALA A 101 5.44 4.47 3.00
C ALA A 101 5.51 5.38 1.76
N GLU A 102 6.56 6.17 1.60
CA GLU A 102 6.73 7.03 0.43
C GLU A 102 7.01 6.25 -0.86
N LEU A 103 7.90 5.26 -0.80
CA LEU A 103 8.23 4.40 -1.93
C LEU A 103 7.00 3.60 -2.39
N ALA A 104 6.26 3.03 -1.44
CA ALA A 104 5.04 2.28 -1.72
C ALA A 104 3.94 3.17 -2.32
N ALA A 105 3.78 4.40 -1.84
CA ALA A 105 2.80 5.34 -2.40
C ALA A 105 3.17 5.74 -3.84
N SER A 106 4.46 5.95 -4.11
CA SER A 106 4.96 6.26 -5.46
C SER A 106 4.75 5.09 -6.42
N LEU A 107 5.01 3.86 -5.96
CA LEU A 107 4.75 2.64 -6.73
C LEU A 107 3.26 2.41 -6.97
N ASP A 108 2.41 2.61 -5.97
CA ASP A 108 0.95 2.51 -6.15
C ASP A 108 0.45 3.52 -7.20
N ALA A 109 1.01 4.74 -7.25
CA ALA A 109 0.66 5.71 -8.27
C ALA A 109 1.12 5.26 -9.67
N ALA A 110 2.36 4.76 -9.78
CA ALA A 110 2.95 4.34 -11.05
C ALA A 110 2.26 3.08 -11.62
N LEU A 111 1.99 2.07 -10.80
CA LEU A 111 1.36 0.81 -11.22
C LEU A 111 -0.11 0.96 -11.64
N GLN A 112 -0.74 2.10 -11.35
CA GLN A 112 -2.04 2.43 -11.92
C GLN A 112 -1.97 2.63 -13.44
N ASP A 113 -0.79 2.95 -14.00
CA ASP A 113 -0.54 2.87 -15.43
C ASP A 113 -0.57 1.42 -15.90
N PRO A 114 -1.49 1.03 -16.81
CA PRO A 114 -1.47 -0.32 -17.39
C PRO A 114 -0.14 -0.66 -18.05
N ALA A 115 0.59 0.32 -18.61
CA ALA A 115 1.88 0.09 -19.25
C ALA A 115 3.03 -0.21 -18.27
N LEU A 116 2.85 0.10 -16.98
CA LEU A 116 3.84 -0.15 -15.93
C LEU A 116 3.49 -1.36 -15.05
N ARG A 117 2.37 -2.04 -15.33
CA ARG A 117 1.99 -3.25 -14.60
C ARG A 117 2.89 -4.42 -15.00
N PRO A 118 3.21 -5.32 -14.06
CA PRO A 118 3.82 -6.59 -14.42
C PRO A 118 2.86 -7.36 -15.36
N ALA A 119 3.45 -7.99 -16.39
CA ALA A 119 2.75 -8.84 -17.35
C ALA A 119 2.18 -10.11 -16.70
#